data_AF-A0A6L3SYW4-F1
#
_entry.id   AF-A0A6L3SYW4-F1
#
_cell.length_a   1.000
_cell.length_b   1.000
_cell.length_c   1.000
_cell.angle_alpha   90.00
_cell.angle_beta   90.00
_cell.angle_gamma   90.00
#
_symmetry.space_group_name_H-M   'P 1'
#
loop_
_entity.id
_entity.type
_entity.pdbx_description
1 polymer ?
#
loop_
_entity_poly.entity_id
_entity_poly.type
_entity_poly.pdbx_seq_one_letter_code
_entity_poly.pdbx_strand_id
1 'polypeptide(L)'
;MADAGIDPEAHFALSGRFEGRDPNAFFDVQGYLEAYADVRAAGVDPLAHYLANGASEGRNPSARFDTRAYLADNPDVAAAGINPLQHYLQSGAAEGRAIVGDDAFLV
;
A
#
# COMPACT_ATOMS: atom_id res chain seq x y z
N MET A 1 -10.31 -30.73 18.40
CA MET A 1 -10.18 -30.71 16.93
C MET A 1 -10.96 -29.49 16.46
N ALA A 2 -10.31 -28.32 16.49
CA ALA A 2 -10.96 -27.03 16.28
C ALA A 2 -10.84 -26.63 14.81
N ASP A 3 -12.00 -26.43 14.20
CA ASP A 3 -12.36 -25.38 13.26
C ASP A 3 -11.36 -25.01 12.17
N ALA A 4 -11.54 -25.64 11.01
CA ALA A 4 -11.05 -25.13 9.74
C ALA A 4 -12.09 -24.19 9.15
N GLY A 5 -11.68 -23.00 8.70
CA GLY A 5 -12.46 -22.32 7.67
C GLY A 5 -12.34 -20.81 7.65
N ILE A 6 -11.36 -20.35 6.87
CA ILE A 6 -11.24 -19.00 6.31
C ILE A 6 -10.60 -17.99 7.26
N ASP A 7 -9.27 -17.90 7.18
CA ASP A 7 -8.53 -16.73 7.63
C ASP A 7 -9.13 -15.48 6.98
N PRO A 8 -9.60 -14.48 7.75
CA PRO A 8 -10.11 -13.23 7.21
C PRO A 8 -9.05 -12.44 6.43
N GLU A 9 -7.77 -12.79 6.59
CA GLU A 9 -6.65 -12.25 5.83
C GLU A 9 -6.60 -12.76 4.38
N ALA A 10 -7.20 -13.92 4.09
CA ALA A 10 -7.17 -14.53 2.75
C ALA A 10 -8.24 -13.98 1.78
N HIS A 11 -9.16 -13.11 2.24
CA HIS A 11 -10.33 -12.73 1.45
C HIS A 11 -10.16 -11.47 0.58
N PHE A 12 -9.13 -10.64 0.79
CA PHE A 12 -9.04 -9.35 0.08
C PHE A 12 -8.08 -9.34 -1.13
N ALA A 13 -7.30 -10.40 -1.36
CA ALA A 13 -6.17 -10.36 -2.28
C ALA A 13 -6.42 -10.88 -3.71
N LEU A 14 -7.59 -11.47 -4.04
CA LEU A 14 -7.72 -12.26 -5.28
C LEU A 14 -8.78 -11.79 -6.31
N SER A 15 -9.75 -10.94 -5.94
CA SER A 15 -10.91 -10.70 -6.82
C SER A 15 -10.87 -9.42 -7.67
N GLY A 16 -9.91 -8.49 -7.46
CA GLY A 16 -9.82 -7.22 -8.21
C GLY A 16 -8.75 -7.17 -9.31
N ARG A 17 -8.04 -8.28 -9.56
CA ARG A 17 -6.68 -8.26 -10.14
C ARG A 17 -6.52 -7.83 -11.61
N PHE A 18 -7.60 -7.52 -12.35
CA PHE A 18 -7.49 -7.25 -13.80
C PHE A 18 -8.46 -6.20 -14.39
N GLU A 19 -9.22 -5.46 -13.58
CA GLU A 19 -10.23 -4.53 -14.14
C GLU A 19 -9.77 -3.07 -14.24
N GLY A 20 -8.51 -2.75 -13.95
CA GLY A 20 -8.04 -1.36 -13.91
C GLY A 20 -8.75 -0.52 -12.84
N ARG A 21 -9.42 -1.18 -11.88
CA ARG A 21 -10.08 -0.57 -10.74
C ARG A 21 -9.10 -0.44 -9.60
N ASP A 22 -9.22 0.64 -8.85
CA ASP A 22 -8.42 0.87 -7.65
C ASP A 22 -8.63 -0.27 -6.65
N PRO A 23 -7.57 -0.98 -6.22
CA PRO A 23 -7.72 -2.16 -5.37
C PRO A 23 -8.16 -1.79 -3.95
N ASN A 24 -7.94 -0.54 -3.53
CA ASN A 24 -8.46 0.06 -2.31
C ASN A 24 -8.38 1.60 -2.40
N ALA A 25 -8.93 2.31 -1.41
CA ALA A 25 -8.99 3.78 -1.40
C ALA A 25 -7.63 4.51 -1.33
N PHE A 26 -6.54 3.77 -1.10
CA PHE A 26 -5.18 4.27 -0.89
C PHE A 26 -4.20 3.82 -2.00
N PHE A 27 -4.70 3.12 -3.03
CA PHE A 27 -3.92 2.77 -4.21
C PHE A 27 -4.66 3.24 -5.47
N ASP A 28 -4.01 4.10 -6.25
CA ASP A 28 -4.55 4.63 -7.51
C ASP A 28 -3.80 3.98 -8.67
N VAL A 29 -4.47 3.08 -9.40
CA VAL A 29 -3.82 2.32 -10.48
C VAL A 29 -3.37 3.24 -11.60
N GLN A 30 -4.21 4.19 -12.00
CA GLN A 30 -3.88 5.11 -13.09
C GLN A 30 -2.81 6.09 -12.64
N GLY A 31 -2.97 6.71 -11.47
CA GLY A 31 -2.00 7.63 -10.91
C GLY A 31 -0.62 6.98 -10.71
N TYR A 32 -0.58 5.71 -10.28
CA TYR A 32 0.68 4.96 -10.15
C TYR A 32 1.36 4.74 -11.51
N LEU A 33 0.61 4.35 -12.54
CA LEU A 33 1.15 4.15 -13.90
C LEU A 33 1.55 5.47 -14.58
N GLU A 34 0.88 6.58 -14.24
CA GLU A 34 1.24 7.92 -14.70
C GLU A 34 2.51 8.43 -14.03
N ALA A 35 2.65 8.20 -12.72
CA ALA A 35 3.84 8.58 -11.94
C ALA A 35 5.06 7.72 -12.27
N TYR A 36 4.87 6.44 -12.59
CA TYR A 36 5.94 5.46 -12.77
C TYR A 36 5.93 4.86 -14.18
N ALA A 37 6.51 5.61 -15.12
CA ALA A 37 6.55 5.24 -16.53
C ALA A 37 7.31 3.93 -16.81
N ASP A 38 8.25 3.54 -15.95
CA ASP A 38 8.97 2.27 -16.00
C ASP A 38 8.04 1.08 -15.72
N VAL A 39 7.15 1.20 -14.73
CA VAL A 39 6.14 0.18 -14.40
C VAL A 39 5.14 0.07 -15.55
N ARG A 40 4.71 1.21 -16.10
CA ARG A 40 3.84 1.25 -17.28
C ARG A 40 4.48 0.59 -18.49
N ALA A 41 5.76 0.88 -18.76
CA ALA A 41 6.50 0.31 -19.88
C ALA A 41 6.73 -1.20 -19.70
N ALA A 42 6.94 -1.65 -18.46
CA ALA A 42 7.09 -3.06 -18.13
C ALA A 42 5.77 -3.85 -18.30
N GLY A 43 4.61 -3.20 -18.29
CA GLY A 43 3.31 -3.85 -18.46
C GLY A 43 2.96 -4.81 -17.33
N VAL A 44 3.56 -4.61 -16.15
CA VAL A 44 3.32 -5.43 -14.95
C VAL A 44 2.13 -4.90 -14.15
N ASP A 45 1.56 -5.74 -13.30
CA ASP A 45 0.51 -5.32 -12.37
C ASP A 45 1.04 -4.26 -11.38
N PRO A 46 0.44 -3.04 -11.33
CA PRO A 46 0.93 -1.95 -10.50
C PRO A 46 0.92 -2.26 -9.00
N LEU A 47 -0.13 -2.93 -8.53
CA LEU A 47 -0.25 -3.29 -7.12
C LEU A 47 0.83 -4.31 -6.74
N ALA A 48 1.00 -5.37 -7.53
CA ALA A 48 2.04 -6.37 -7.33
C ALA A 48 3.43 -5.74 -7.38
N HIS A 49 3.67 -4.82 -8.33
CA HIS A 49 4.94 -4.08 -8.39
C HIS A 49 5.18 -3.28 -7.10
N TYR A 50 4.18 -2.55 -6.63
CA TYR A 50 4.29 -1.79 -5.40
C TYR A 50 4.56 -2.66 -4.17
N LEU A 51 3.82 -3.76 -4.04
CA LEU A 51 3.97 -4.70 -2.92
C LEU A 51 5.35 -5.35 -2.89
N ALA A 52 5.91 -5.70 -4.05
CA ALA A 52 7.18 -6.40 -4.17
C ALA A 52 8.41 -5.48 -4.17
N ASN A 53 8.33 -4.30 -4.80
CA ASN A 53 9.48 -3.43 -5.05
C ASN A 53 9.19 -1.97 -4.69
N GLY A 54 8.04 -1.45 -5.15
CA GLY A 54 7.74 -0.03 -5.09
C GLY A 54 7.77 0.55 -3.68
N ALA A 55 7.29 -0.18 -2.67
CA ALA A 55 7.37 0.26 -1.29
C ALA A 55 8.81 0.41 -0.77
N SER A 56 9.68 -0.57 -1.04
CA SER A 56 11.10 -0.52 -0.65
C SER A 56 11.88 0.56 -1.40
N GLU A 57 11.44 0.91 -2.61
CA GLU A 57 11.96 2.04 -3.38
C GLU A 57 11.42 3.41 -2.88
N GLY A 58 10.45 3.39 -1.96
CA GLY A 58 9.78 4.58 -1.45
C GLY A 58 8.87 5.26 -2.48
N ARG A 59 8.28 4.49 -3.40
CA ARG A 59 7.24 4.96 -4.33
C ARG A 59 5.92 5.12 -3.59
N ASN A 60 5.08 6.05 -4.01
CA ASN A 60 3.78 6.29 -3.39
C ASN A 60 2.69 5.53 -4.17
N PRO A 61 1.84 4.73 -3.51
CA PRO A 61 0.79 3.97 -4.18
C PRO A 61 -0.38 4.86 -4.65
N SER A 62 -0.53 6.05 -4.06
CA SER A 62 -1.48 7.08 -4.47
C SER A 62 -1.07 8.44 -3.93
N ALA A 63 -1.75 9.51 -4.34
CA ALA A 63 -1.58 10.84 -3.77
C ALA A 63 -2.01 10.95 -2.29
N ARG A 64 -2.72 9.94 -1.76
CA ARG A 64 -3.26 9.92 -0.39
C ARG A 64 -2.40 9.13 0.58
N PHE A 65 -1.33 8.51 0.10
CA PHE A 65 -0.45 7.67 0.91
C PHE A 65 1.00 7.97 0.55
N ASP A 66 1.74 8.55 1.49
CA ASP A 66 3.16 8.77 1.38
C ASP A 66 3.91 7.62 2.05
N THR A 67 4.53 6.79 1.23
CA THR A 67 5.27 5.60 1.67
C THR A 67 6.46 5.95 2.54
N ARG A 68 7.18 7.03 2.20
CA ARG A 68 8.38 7.42 2.92
C ARG A 68 8.03 8.05 4.26
N ALA A 69 7.02 8.92 4.28
CA ALA A 69 6.52 9.48 5.53
C ALA A 69 6.00 8.38 6.45
N TYR A 70 5.20 7.44 5.93
CA TYR A 70 4.71 6.31 6.72
C TYR A 70 5.84 5.49 7.33
N LEU A 71 6.87 5.14 6.57
CA LEU A 71 8.01 4.37 7.09
C LEU A 71 8.89 5.18 8.05
N ALA A 72 8.98 6.50 7.88
CA ALA A 72 9.70 7.39 8.79
C ALA A 72 9.01 7.48 10.16
N ASP A 73 7.68 7.61 10.16
CA ASP A 73 6.86 7.71 11.37
C ASP A 73 6.66 6.36 12.06
N ASN A 74 6.85 5.26 11.33
CA ASN A 74 6.65 3.89 11.80
C ASN A 74 7.93 3.06 11.64
N PRO A 75 8.98 3.34 12.45
CA PRO A 75 10.26 2.66 12.35
C PRO A 75 10.17 1.16 12.70
N ASP A 76 9.15 0.74 13.45
CA ASP A 76 8.82 -0.67 13.70
C ASP A 76 8.44 -1.41 12.40
N VAL A 77 7.62 -0.78 11.56
CA VAL A 77 7.20 -1.32 10.26
C VAL A 77 8.40 -1.37 9.31
N ALA A 78 9.20 -0.30 9.29
CA ALA A 78 10.41 -0.23 8.48
C ALA A 78 11.44 -1.31 8.88
N ALA A 79 11.68 -1.50 10.18
CA ALA A 79 12.61 -2.50 10.70
C ALA A 79 12.12 -3.94 10.44
N ALA A 80 10.81 -4.17 10.46
CA ALA A 80 10.21 -5.46 10.15
C ALA A 80 10.18 -5.77 8.64
N GLY A 81 10.46 -4.78 7.78
CA GLY A 81 10.38 -4.94 6.33
C GLY A 81 8.97 -5.21 5.81
N ILE A 82 7.95 -4.84 6.59
CA ILE A 82 6.54 -5.04 6.22
C ILE A 82 6.14 -3.96 5.21
N ASN A 83 5.34 -4.34 4.22
CA ASN A 83 4.83 -3.36 3.26
C ASN A 83 3.94 -2.31 3.98
N PRO A 84 4.22 -1.02 3.83
CA PRO A 84 3.54 0.02 4.61
C PRO A 84 2.06 0.17 4.29
N LEU A 85 1.66 0.00 3.01
CA LEU A 85 0.24 0.03 2.64
C LEU A 85 -0.51 -1.16 3.23
N GLN A 86 0.11 -2.35 3.17
CA GLN A 86 -0.46 -3.55 3.77
C GLN A 86 -0.61 -3.39 5.29
N HIS A 87 0.45 -2.92 5.96
CA HIS A 87 0.42 -2.68 7.40
C HIS A 87 -0.69 -1.68 7.78
N TYR A 88 -0.81 -0.59 7.03
CA TYR A 88 -1.83 0.41 7.29
C TYR A 88 -3.25 -0.15 7.15
N LEU A 89 -3.51 -0.94 6.10
CA LEU A 89 -4.82 -1.57 5.86
C LEU A 89 -5.17 -2.62 6.92
N GLN A 90 -4.18 -3.33 7.47
CA GLN A 90 -4.38 -4.40 8.45
C GLN A 90 -4.45 -3.91 9.90
N SER A 91 -3.68 -2.87 10.25
CA SER A 91 -3.53 -2.44 11.64
C SER A 91 -3.41 -0.92 11.78
N GLY A 92 -2.64 -0.26 10.90
CA GLY A 92 -2.32 1.16 11.08
C GLY A 92 -3.53 2.10 11.07
N ALA A 93 -4.58 1.80 10.30
CA ALA A 93 -5.82 2.59 10.31
C ALA A 93 -6.56 2.49 11.66
N ALA A 94 -6.57 1.30 12.28
CA ALA A 94 -7.19 1.09 13.59
C ALA A 94 -6.34 1.67 14.73
N GLU A 95 -5.01 1.70 14.55
CA GLU A 95 -4.05 2.33 15.46
C GLU A 95 -4.02 3.86 15.36
N GLY A 96 -4.67 4.44 14.35
CA GLY A 96 -4.66 5.89 14.11
C GLY A 96 -3.34 6.43 13.54
N ARG A 97 -2.55 5.59 12.88
CA ARG A 97 -1.26 5.99 12.27
C ARG A 97 -1.50 6.91 11.06
N ALA A 98 -0.72 7.98 10.95
CA ALA A 98 -0.78 8.89 9.81
C ALA A 98 -0.23 8.24 8.54
N ILE A 99 -0.80 8.61 7.38
CA ILE A 99 -0.42 8.08 6.04
C ILE A 99 0.13 9.13 5.10
N VAL A 100 0.21 10.37 5.55
CA VAL A 100 0.83 11.50 4.87
C VAL A 100 1.66 12.23 5.91
N GLY A 101 2.80 12.79 5.50
CA GLY A 101 3.64 13.57 6.41
C GLY A 101 2.87 14.75 6.98
N ASP A 102 3.08 15.02 8.27
CA ASP A 102 2.39 16.05 9.07
C ASP A 102 2.78 17.51 8.69
N ASP A 103 3.24 17.77 7.46
CA ASP A 103 3.45 19.15 6.97
C ASP A 103 2.14 19.81 6.51
N ALA A 104 0.98 19.15 6.67
CA ALA A 104 -0.31 19.61 6.15
C ALA A 104 -1.24 20.27 7.20
N PHE A 105 -0.86 20.37 8.48
CA PHE A 105 -1.68 21.13 9.44
C PHE A 105 -0.85 21.84 10.53
N LEU A 106 -0.10 22.86 10.12
CA LEU A 106 0.21 24.00 10.98
C LEU A 106 -0.42 25.27 10.39
N VAL A 107 -1.64 25.56 10.82
CA VAL A 107 -2.22 26.91 10.87
C VAL A 107 -2.86 27.13 12.23
#